data_AF-A0A5J9UUD7-F1
#
_entry.id   AF-A0A5J9UUD7-F1
#
_cell.length_a   1.000
_cell.length_b   1.000
_cell.length_c   1.000
_cell.angle_alpha   90.00
_cell.angle_beta   90.00
_cell.angle_gamma   90.00
#
_symmetry.space_group_name_H-M   'P 1'
#
loop_
_entity.id
_entity.type
_entity.pdbx_description
1 polymer ?
#
loop_
_entity_poly.entity_id
_entity_poly.type
_entity_poly.pdbx_seq_one_letter_code
_entity_poly.pdbx_strand_id
1 'polypeptide(L)'
;MFLFEGAFGAMLHTGDCRLRTDCVHALPLLPHPSRRIEYIFLDCTFAQCTLQFPTKHDSICQVISCIWKHPNAPAVYLVCDMLGQEDVLFEVSRSFGSKIHVDKDKNPDCHYRLSHVAPEILTNDPVSRFHVMSFPQLSDRATEILALARSRPSSQWYAYCEAPEASVKWRTVLTEPMQDEFGVWHVCLSMHSSREELE
;
A
#
# COMPACT_ATOMS: atom_id res chain seq x y z
N MET A 1 12.48 -10.93 5.86
CA MET A 1 13.14 -11.18 7.15
C MET A 1 14.06 -12.40 7.03
N PHE A 2 15.23 -12.34 7.65
CA PHE A 2 16.22 -13.43 7.69
C PHE A 2 16.70 -13.64 9.13
N LEU A 3 16.76 -14.90 9.55
CA LEU A 3 17.40 -15.31 10.81
C LEU A 3 18.77 -15.91 10.49
N PHE A 4 19.82 -15.32 11.04
CA PHE A 4 21.19 -15.82 10.93
C PHE A 4 21.60 -16.47 12.25
N GLU A 5 22.10 -17.70 12.18
CA GLU A 5 22.62 -18.44 13.34
C GLU A 5 24.08 -18.84 13.07
N GLY A 6 24.96 -18.58 14.03
CA GLY A 6 26.37 -18.97 13.94
C GLY A 6 27.12 -18.82 15.25
N ALA A 7 28.45 -18.89 15.19
CA ALA A 7 29.31 -18.66 16.37
C ALA A 7 29.17 -17.26 16.97
N PHE A 8 28.62 -16.32 16.19
CA PHE A 8 28.29 -14.94 16.58
C PHE A 8 26.92 -14.81 17.27
N GLY A 9 26.24 -15.93 17.57
CA GLY A 9 24.90 -15.92 18.14
C GLY A 9 23.79 -15.97 17.10
N ALA A 10 22.57 -15.63 17.55
CA ALA A 10 21.38 -15.54 16.70
C ALA A 10 20.99 -14.09 16.42
N MET A 11 20.83 -13.74 15.14
CA MET A 11 20.53 -12.39 14.68
C MET A 11 19.33 -12.39 13.72
N LEU A 12 18.31 -11.57 14.02
CA LEU A 12 17.16 -11.37 13.14
C LEU A 12 17.32 -10.06 12.38
N HIS A 13 17.32 -10.13 11.06
CA HIS A 13 17.26 -8.96 10.18
C HIS A 13 15.90 -8.89 9.51
N THR A 14 15.13 -7.84 9.79
CA THR A 14 13.78 -7.71 9.26
C THR A 14 13.77 -7.33 7.78
N GLY A 15 14.69 -6.44 7.36
CA GLY A 15 14.60 -5.74 6.08
C GLY A 15 13.41 -4.76 6.12
N ASP A 16 12.99 -4.22 5.00
CA ASP A 16 11.79 -3.39 4.97
C ASP A 16 10.55 -4.26 5.22
N CYS A 17 9.77 -3.93 6.24
CA CYS A 17 8.58 -4.69 6.58
C CYS A 17 7.59 -3.90 7.43
N ARG A 18 6.33 -4.31 7.29
CA ARG A 18 5.28 -4.02 8.26
C ARG A 18 5.05 -5.26 9.09
N LEU A 19 5.61 -5.26 10.30
CA LEU A 19 5.43 -6.32 11.28
C LEU A 19 3.94 -6.47 11.61
N ARG A 20 3.48 -7.71 11.49
CA ARG A 20 2.18 -8.15 11.96
C ARG A 20 2.40 -9.25 13.00
N THR A 21 1.45 -9.40 13.92
CA THR A 21 1.53 -10.37 15.02
C THR A 21 1.69 -11.80 14.50
N ASP A 22 1.07 -12.15 13.37
CA ASP A 22 1.24 -13.44 12.70
C ASP A 22 2.67 -13.67 12.20
N CYS A 23 3.34 -12.66 11.65
CA CYS A 23 4.75 -12.75 11.26
C CYS A 23 5.65 -13.06 12.45
N VAL A 24 5.41 -12.41 13.60
CA VAL A 24 6.19 -12.64 14.83
C VAL A 24 5.98 -14.05 15.38
N HIS A 25 4.75 -14.55 15.34
CA HIS A 25 4.45 -15.94 15.75
C HIS A 25 4.97 -17.00 14.78
N ALA A 26 5.09 -16.66 13.50
CA ALA A 26 5.61 -17.52 12.45
C ALA A 26 7.13 -17.51 12.34
N LEU A 27 7.81 -16.55 12.99
CA LEU A 27 9.26 -16.67 13.20
C LEU A 27 9.49 -18.02 13.87
N PRO A 28 10.51 -18.79 13.47
CA PRO A 28 10.87 -20.01 14.15
C PRO A 28 11.25 -19.64 15.59
N LEU A 29 10.25 -19.60 16.48
CA LEU A 29 10.41 -19.42 17.90
C LEU A 29 11.24 -20.62 18.31
N LEU A 30 12.50 -20.33 18.58
CA LEU A 30 13.50 -21.34 18.74
C LEU A 30 12.99 -22.29 19.84
N PRO A 31 12.79 -23.59 19.55
CA PRO A 31 12.06 -24.51 20.43
C PRO A 31 12.82 -24.83 21.73
N HIS A 32 13.91 -24.09 22.01
CA HIS A 32 14.73 -24.21 23.19
C HIS A 32 14.88 -22.84 23.85
N PRO A 33 14.69 -22.75 25.18
CA PRO A 33 14.93 -21.52 25.94
C PRO A 33 16.39 -21.01 25.86
N SER A 34 17.30 -21.83 25.33
CA SER A 34 18.72 -21.52 25.10
C SER A 34 19.00 -20.74 23.81
N ARG A 35 18.02 -20.61 22.91
CA ARG A 35 18.19 -19.97 21.60
C ARG A 35 17.45 -18.63 21.62
N ARG A 36 18.12 -17.64 22.21
CA ARG A 36 17.66 -16.26 22.33
C ARG A 36 18.16 -15.49 21.11
N ILE A 37 17.31 -14.65 20.51
CA ILE A 37 17.77 -13.66 19.53
C ILE A 37 18.62 -12.63 20.29
N GLU A 38 19.89 -12.53 19.93
CA GLU A 38 20.87 -11.63 20.58
C GLU A 38 20.81 -10.23 19.96
N TYR A 39 20.61 -10.16 18.64
CA TYR A 39 20.56 -8.91 17.89
C TYR A 39 19.34 -8.89 16.97
N ILE A 40 18.66 -7.73 16.93
CA ILE A 40 17.57 -7.47 15.99
C ILE A 40 17.94 -6.23 15.18
N PHE A 41 17.94 -6.36 13.85
CA PHE A 41 18.02 -5.26 12.91
C PHE A 41 16.60 -4.99 12.40
N LEU A 42 16.00 -3.94 12.95
CA LEU A 42 14.59 -3.60 12.79
C LEU A 42 14.40 -2.55 11.68
N ASP A 43 13.33 -2.67 10.91
CA ASP A 43 12.82 -1.59 10.07
C ASP A 43 12.34 -0.45 10.96
N CYS A 44 13.08 0.65 10.95
CA CYS A 44 12.78 1.83 11.75
C CYS A 44 12.20 2.98 10.93
N THR A 45 11.71 2.73 9.71
CA THR A 45 11.24 3.76 8.77
C THR A 45 10.29 4.76 9.42
N PHE A 46 9.34 4.29 10.23
CA PHE A 46 8.41 5.15 10.97
C PHE A 46 8.55 5.08 12.50
N ALA A 47 9.70 4.64 13.02
CA ALA A 47 9.91 4.49 14.47
C ALA A 47 9.76 5.81 15.25
N GLN A 48 9.99 6.95 14.60
CA GLN A 48 9.82 8.29 15.19
C GLN A 48 8.55 9.01 14.71
N CYS A 49 7.75 8.38 13.86
CA CYS A 49 6.51 8.97 13.38
C CYS A 49 5.45 8.90 14.48
N THR A 50 4.79 10.03 14.76
CA THR A 50 3.70 10.13 15.74
C THR A 50 2.32 10.07 15.10
N LEU A 51 2.26 9.96 13.77
CA LEU A 51 1.00 9.81 13.05
C LEU A 51 0.52 8.37 13.19
N GLN A 52 -0.78 8.22 13.40
CA GLN A 52 -1.42 6.90 13.42
C GLN A 52 -1.66 6.42 11.99
N PHE A 53 -1.26 5.18 11.71
CA PHE A 53 -1.46 4.53 10.44
C PHE A 53 -2.65 3.56 10.53
N PRO A 54 -3.54 3.50 9.52
CA PRO A 54 -4.52 2.43 9.44
C PRO A 54 -3.81 1.09 9.23
N THR A 55 -4.42 -0.01 9.69
CA THR A 55 -3.91 -1.35 9.37
C THR A 55 -3.98 -1.57 7.85
N LYS A 56 -3.14 -2.47 7.30
CA LYS A 56 -3.22 -2.82 5.86
C LYS A 56 -4.63 -3.25 5.46
N HIS A 57 -5.32 -3.97 6.35
CA HIS A 57 -6.71 -4.39 6.14
C HIS A 57 -7.66 -3.21 6.07
N ASP A 58 -7.57 -2.27 7.03
CA ASP A 58 -8.43 -1.08 7.04
C ASP A 58 -8.19 -0.21 5.81
N SER A 59 -6.93 -0.04 5.37
CA SER A 59 -6.61 0.65 4.12
C SER A 59 -7.30 0.01 2.92
N ILE A 60 -7.27 -1.32 2.80
CA ILE A 60 -7.94 -2.04 1.70
C ILE A 60 -9.46 -1.85 1.77
N CYS A 61 -10.05 -2.00 2.95
CA CYS A 61 -11.48 -1.77 3.19
C CYS A 61 -11.90 -0.35 2.85
N GLN A 62 -11.04 0.64 3.14
CA GLN A 62 -11.24 2.02 2.79
C GLN A 62 -11.23 2.26 1.28
N VAL A 63 -10.27 1.68 0.54
CA VAL A 63 -10.24 1.74 -0.93
C VAL A 63 -11.54 1.17 -1.52
N ILE A 64 -11.94 -0.03 -1.08
CA ILE A 64 -13.18 -0.69 -1.52
C ILE A 64 -14.40 0.17 -1.20
N SER A 65 -14.47 0.74 0.00
CA SER A 65 -15.56 1.62 0.42
C SER A 65 -15.64 2.89 -0.41
N CYS A 66 -14.51 3.49 -0.77
CA CYS A 66 -14.46 4.63 -1.68
C CYS A 66 -15.02 4.27 -3.06
N ILE A 67 -14.65 3.12 -3.61
CA ILE A 67 -15.17 2.66 -4.92
C ILE A 67 -16.68 2.39 -4.85
N TRP A 68 -17.18 1.79 -3.76
CA TRP A 68 -18.60 1.52 -3.57
C TRP A 68 -19.49 2.76 -3.53
N LYS A 69 -18.95 3.92 -3.14
CA LYS A 69 -19.67 5.21 -3.22
C LYS A 69 -19.91 5.67 -4.66
N HIS A 70 -19.24 5.06 -5.64
CA HIS A 70 -19.31 5.41 -7.05
C HIS A 70 -19.60 4.18 -7.93
N PRO A 71 -20.75 3.49 -7.74
CA PRO A 71 -21.04 2.23 -8.44
C PRO A 71 -21.18 2.39 -9.95
N ASN A 72 -21.60 3.57 -10.41
CA ASN A 72 -21.80 3.89 -11.82
C ASN A 72 -20.58 4.54 -12.48
N ALA A 73 -19.45 4.66 -11.77
CA ALA A 73 -18.22 5.16 -12.37
C ALA A 73 -17.78 4.21 -13.49
N PRO A 74 -17.64 4.70 -14.75
CA PRO A 74 -17.35 3.85 -15.90
C PRO A 74 -15.93 3.26 -15.83
N ALA A 75 -15.01 3.95 -15.14
CA ALA A 75 -13.65 3.50 -14.91
C ALA A 75 -13.18 3.87 -13.49
N VAL A 76 -12.29 3.04 -12.94
CA VAL A 76 -11.60 3.20 -11.67
C VAL A 76 -10.11 2.97 -11.94
N TYR A 77 -9.28 3.96 -11.62
CA TYR A 77 -7.84 3.89 -11.85
C TYR A 77 -7.10 3.75 -10.52
N LEU A 78 -6.46 2.61 -10.27
CA LEU A 78 -5.66 2.39 -9.07
C LEU A 78 -4.22 2.77 -9.35
N VAL A 79 -3.65 3.62 -8.50
CA VAL A 79 -2.23 3.98 -8.57
C VAL A 79 -1.49 3.01 -7.66
N CYS A 80 -1.18 1.81 -8.16
CA CYS A 80 -0.51 0.76 -7.40
C CYS A 80 0.62 0.13 -8.22
N ASP A 81 1.62 0.93 -8.56
CA ASP A 81 2.76 0.55 -9.41
C ASP A 81 4.00 0.09 -8.62
N MET A 82 3.99 0.28 -7.29
CA MET A 82 5.05 -0.21 -6.40
C MET A 82 4.78 -1.64 -5.92
N LEU A 83 5.88 -2.39 -5.69
CA LEU A 83 5.84 -3.70 -5.04
C LEU A 83 5.20 -3.61 -3.65
N GLY A 84 4.41 -4.61 -3.28
CA GLY A 84 3.79 -4.74 -1.95
C GLY A 84 2.31 -4.32 -1.88
N GLN A 85 1.79 -3.71 -2.94
CA GLN A 85 0.40 -3.25 -3.03
C GLN A 85 -0.54 -4.24 -3.75
N GLU A 86 -0.04 -5.43 -4.09
CA GLU A 86 -0.78 -6.44 -4.85
C GLU A 86 -2.06 -6.89 -4.13
N ASP A 87 -2.04 -6.96 -2.79
CA ASP A 87 -3.22 -7.30 -1.99
C ASP A 87 -4.38 -6.33 -2.20
N VAL A 88 -4.10 -5.03 -2.43
CA VAL A 88 -5.14 -4.04 -2.74
C VAL A 88 -5.81 -4.40 -4.07
N LEU A 89 -5.01 -4.70 -5.08
CA LEU A 89 -5.49 -5.06 -6.41
C LEU A 89 -6.30 -6.36 -6.37
N PHE A 90 -5.82 -7.35 -5.62
CA PHE A 90 -6.50 -8.62 -5.45
C PHE A 90 -7.86 -8.46 -4.75
N GLU A 91 -7.91 -7.74 -3.63
CA GLU A 91 -9.14 -7.55 -2.88
C GLU A 91 -10.15 -6.64 -3.61
N VAL A 92 -9.69 -5.67 -4.40
CA VAL A 92 -10.57 -4.91 -5.31
C VAL A 92 -11.14 -5.84 -6.39
N SER A 93 -10.30 -6.63 -7.06
CA SER A 93 -10.77 -7.55 -8.11
C SER A 93 -11.81 -8.54 -7.56
N ARG A 94 -11.54 -9.12 -6.38
CA ARG A 94 -12.44 -10.01 -5.66
C ARG A 94 -13.74 -9.32 -5.27
N SER A 95 -13.68 -8.14 -4.66
CA SER A 95 -14.86 -7.43 -4.13
C SER A 95 -15.84 -7.00 -5.22
N PHE A 96 -15.33 -6.67 -6.41
CA PHE A 96 -16.16 -6.21 -7.54
C PHE A 96 -16.35 -7.27 -8.63
N GLY A 97 -15.80 -8.48 -8.45
CA GLY A 97 -15.90 -9.58 -9.41
C GLY A 97 -15.38 -9.22 -10.80
N SER A 98 -14.38 -8.34 -10.88
CA SER A 98 -13.91 -7.74 -12.12
C SER A 98 -12.39 -7.77 -12.20
N LYS A 99 -11.86 -8.06 -13.37
CA LYS A 99 -10.41 -8.10 -13.62
C LYS A 99 -9.86 -6.70 -13.85
N ILE A 100 -8.59 -6.52 -13.55
CA ILE A 100 -7.89 -5.25 -13.62
C ILE A 100 -7.03 -5.22 -14.88
N HIS A 101 -7.18 -4.16 -15.67
CA HIS A 101 -6.39 -3.92 -16.85
C HIS A 101 -5.10 -3.17 -16.49
N VAL A 102 -3.97 -3.61 -17.05
CA VAL A 102 -2.71 -2.87 -17.01
C VAL A 102 -2.20 -2.73 -18.44
N ASP A 103 -2.05 -1.48 -18.87
CA ASP A 103 -1.50 -1.14 -20.18
C ASP A 103 -0.02 -1.55 -20.21
N LYS A 104 0.33 -2.53 -21.06
CA LYS A 104 1.68 -3.11 -21.10
C LYS A 104 2.72 -2.16 -21.66
N ASP A 105 2.31 -1.26 -22.54
CA ASP A 105 3.20 -0.31 -23.18
C ASP A 105 3.50 0.84 -22.21
N LYS A 106 2.51 1.23 -21.40
CA LYS A 106 2.64 2.32 -20.43
C LYS A 106 3.14 1.89 -19.06
N ASN A 107 2.89 0.65 -18.64
CA ASN A 107 3.30 0.12 -17.34
C ASN A 107 3.77 -1.34 -17.45
N PRO A 108 4.87 -1.59 -18.21
CA PRO A 108 5.37 -2.93 -18.50
C PRO A 108 5.79 -3.67 -17.23
N ASP A 109 6.39 -2.97 -16.27
CA ASP A 109 6.87 -3.57 -15.02
C ASP A 109 5.72 -4.07 -14.14
N CYS A 110 4.67 -3.26 -13.95
CA CYS A 110 3.50 -3.67 -13.19
C CYS A 110 2.78 -4.84 -13.87
N HIS A 111 2.58 -4.77 -15.19
CA HIS A 111 1.98 -5.86 -15.95
C HIS A 111 2.81 -7.14 -15.82
N TYR A 112 4.13 -7.06 -15.97
CA TYR A 112 5.04 -8.20 -15.81
C TYR A 112 4.90 -8.82 -14.41
N ARG A 113 4.99 -8.02 -13.34
CA ARG A 113 4.87 -8.52 -11.96
C ARG A 113 3.52 -9.20 -11.72
N LEU A 114 2.41 -8.54 -12.06
CA LEU A 114 1.07 -9.10 -11.85
C LEU A 114 0.83 -10.38 -12.66
N SER A 115 1.38 -10.47 -13.88
CA SER A 115 1.27 -11.69 -14.68
C SER A 115 1.93 -12.92 -14.05
N HIS A 116 2.85 -12.73 -13.09
CA HIS A 116 3.51 -13.82 -12.36
C HIS A 116 2.90 -14.02 -10.97
N VAL A 117 2.56 -12.94 -10.26
CA VAL A 117 2.11 -13.00 -8.87
C VAL A 117 0.61 -13.25 -8.74
N ALA A 118 -0.20 -12.67 -9.63
CA ALA A 118 -1.66 -12.77 -9.60
C ALA A 118 -2.26 -12.71 -11.02
N PRO A 119 -1.93 -13.66 -11.92
CA PRO A 119 -2.45 -13.66 -13.30
C PRO A 119 -3.98 -13.74 -13.37
N GLU A 120 -4.64 -14.28 -12.35
CA GLU A 120 -6.08 -14.45 -12.29
C GLU A 120 -6.86 -13.14 -12.23
N ILE A 121 -6.28 -12.09 -11.64
CA ILE A 121 -6.92 -10.76 -11.55
C ILE A 121 -6.64 -9.89 -12.76
N LEU A 122 -5.72 -10.28 -13.65
CA LEU A 122 -5.28 -9.48 -14.78
C LEU A 122 -6.15 -9.69 -16.03
N THR A 123 -6.44 -8.61 -16.76
CA THR A 123 -7.09 -8.67 -18.08
C THR A 123 -6.35 -7.84 -19.13
N ASN A 124 -6.35 -8.33 -20.37
CA ASN A 124 -5.88 -7.57 -21.53
C ASN A 124 -6.96 -6.66 -22.12
N ASP A 125 -8.18 -6.71 -21.58
CA ASP A 125 -9.31 -5.93 -22.07
C ASP A 125 -9.18 -4.44 -21.68
N PRO A 126 -8.95 -3.52 -22.65
CA PRO A 126 -8.79 -2.10 -22.36
C PRO A 126 -10.11 -1.41 -21.98
N VAL A 127 -11.27 -2.07 -22.13
CA VAL A 127 -12.57 -1.53 -21.68
C VAL A 127 -12.97 -2.02 -20.29
N SER A 128 -12.08 -2.73 -19.58
CA SER A 128 -12.34 -3.10 -18.19
C SER A 128 -12.66 -1.87 -17.33
N ARG A 129 -13.51 -2.02 -16.32
CA ARG A 129 -13.80 -0.94 -15.38
C ARG A 129 -12.60 -0.58 -14.51
N PHE A 130 -11.72 -1.54 -14.20
CA PHE A 130 -10.61 -1.33 -13.29
C PHE A 130 -9.29 -1.29 -14.05
N HIS A 131 -8.46 -0.29 -13.75
CA HIS A 131 -7.15 -0.10 -14.38
C HIS A 131 -6.08 0.14 -13.33
N VAL A 132 -4.84 -0.28 -13.60
CA VAL A 132 -3.66 0.24 -12.88
C VAL A 132 -2.98 1.31 -13.73
N MET A 133 -2.59 2.41 -13.10
CA MET A 133 -1.77 3.45 -13.71
C MET A 133 -0.53 3.74 -12.88
N SER A 134 0.53 4.22 -13.52
CA SER A 134 1.72 4.67 -12.81
C SER A 134 1.55 6.09 -12.27
N PHE A 135 2.25 6.42 -11.19
CA PHE A 135 2.17 7.73 -10.55
C PHE A 135 2.50 8.90 -11.50
N PRO A 136 3.51 8.84 -12.38
CA PRO A 136 3.76 9.93 -13.35
C PRO A 136 2.61 10.14 -14.34
N GLN A 137 1.87 9.09 -14.68
CA GLN A 137 0.73 9.19 -15.61
C GLN A 137 -0.53 9.69 -14.91
N LEU A 138 -0.55 9.69 -13.58
CA LEU A 138 -1.64 10.19 -12.77
C LEU A 138 -1.85 11.69 -12.99
N SER A 139 -0.81 12.51 -13.16
CA SER A 139 -0.93 13.95 -13.42
C SER A 139 -1.52 14.23 -14.81
N ASP A 140 -1.01 13.54 -15.82
CA ASP A 140 -1.32 13.82 -17.23
C ASP A 140 -2.73 13.34 -17.56
N ARG A 141 -3.06 12.10 -17.18
CA ARG A 141 -4.38 11.53 -17.44
C ARG A 141 -5.47 12.17 -16.59
N ALA A 142 -5.14 12.73 -15.43
CA ALA A 142 -6.09 13.48 -14.64
C ALA A 142 -6.47 14.80 -15.25
N THR A 143 -5.52 15.48 -15.89
CA THR A 143 -5.80 16.68 -16.68
C THR A 143 -6.79 16.34 -17.80
N GLU A 144 -6.63 15.19 -18.45
CA GLU A 144 -7.54 14.70 -19.49
C GLU A 144 -8.91 14.22 -18.96
N ILE A 145 -8.96 13.57 -17.79
CA ILE A 145 -10.20 13.08 -17.15
C ILE A 145 -10.98 14.23 -16.47
N LEU A 146 -10.32 15.26 -15.93
CA LEU A 146 -10.96 16.48 -15.41
C LEU A 146 -11.70 17.25 -16.50
N ALA A 147 -11.30 17.08 -17.76
CA ALA A 147 -12.07 17.57 -18.90
C ALA A 147 -13.38 16.78 -19.15
N LEU A 148 -13.57 15.59 -18.54
CA LEU A 148 -14.66 14.66 -18.88
C LEU A 148 -15.48 14.07 -17.70
N ALA A 149 -14.97 13.76 -16.50
CA ALA A 149 -15.78 13.32 -15.36
C ALA A 149 -15.01 13.19 -14.03
N ARG A 150 -15.72 13.40 -12.91
CA ARG A 150 -15.23 13.50 -11.53
C ARG A 150 -15.07 12.14 -10.84
N SER A 151 -13.83 11.71 -10.54
CA SER A 151 -13.37 10.96 -9.34
C SER A 151 -12.07 10.18 -9.62
N ARG A 152 -11.06 10.24 -8.73
CA ARG A 152 -9.74 9.56 -8.85
C ARG A 152 -9.36 8.81 -7.54
N PRO A 153 -8.45 7.84 -7.55
CA PRO A 153 -7.73 7.29 -6.37
C PRO A 153 -6.19 7.55 -6.40
N SER A 154 -5.55 7.62 -5.22
CA SER A 154 -4.09 7.73 -5.02
C SER A 154 -3.68 6.96 -3.75
N SER A 155 -2.53 6.28 -3.80
CA SER A 155 -2.06 5.34 -2.77
C SER A 155 -0.80 5.79 -2.01
N GLN A 156 -0.27 6.98 -2.25
CA GLN A 156 0.99 7.41 -1.66
C GLN A 156 0.85 8.67 -0.83
N TRP A 157 1.13 8.53 0.47
CA TRP A 157 1.44 9.62 1.38
C TRP A 157 2.93 9.56 1.69
N TYR A 158 3.64 10.66 1.47
CA TYR A 158 4.93 10.89 2.13
C TYR A 158 4.63 11.77 3.34
N ALA A 159 4.77 11.23 4.55
CA ALA A 159 4.71 12.03 5.77
C ALA A 159 5.96 12.92 5.83
N TYR A 160 5.82 14.17 5.43
CA TYR A 160 6.84 15.18 5.71
C TYR A 160 6.69 15.62 7.16
N CYS A 161 7.52 15.06 8.04
CA CYS A 161 7.63 15.48 9.43
C CYS A 161 8.70 16.58 9.54
N GLU A 162 8.37 17.83 9.25
CA GLU A 162 9.19 18.96 9.71
C GLU A 162 8.76 19.45 11.10
N ALA A 163 9.76 19.94 11.84
CA ALA A 163 9.62 20.52 13.17
C ALA A 163 8.58 21.66 13.20
N PRO A 164 7.93 21.91 14.35
CA PRO A 164 6.74 22.75 14.41
C PRO A 164 7.11 24.21 14.26
N GLU A 165 7.06 24.74 13.05
CA GLU A 165 6.85 26.17 12.83
C GLU A 165 5.38 26.47 12.53
N ALA A 166 4.88 27.46 13.25
CA ALA A 166 3.48 27.78 13.37
C ALA A 166 2.90 28.29 12.05
N SER A 167 2.08 27.49 11.37
CA SER A 167 0.75 27.88 10.89
C SER A 167 0.13 26.76 10.04
N VAL A 168 -1.18 26.57 10.21
CA VAL A 168 -2.04 25.55 9.60
C VAL A 168 -1.92 24.15 10.21
N LYS A 169 -2.65 23.94 11.32
CA LYS A 169 -2.96 22.61 11.87
C LYS A 169 -3.88 21.86 10.92
N TRP A 170 -3.33 21.27 9.86
CA TRP A 170 -3.97 20.07 9.30
C TRP A 170 -3.85 19.00 10.39
N ARG A 171 -4.97 18.59 10.98
CA ARG A 171 -5.03 17.33 11.71
C ARG A 171 -4.87 16.25 10.64
N THR A 172 -3.64 15.91 10.29
CA THR A 172 -3.34 14.88 9.28
C THR A 172 -3.61 13.51 9.89
N VAL A 173 -4.90 13.18 10.00
CA VAL A 173 -5.34 11.85 10.43
C VAL A 173 -5.23 10.96 9.21
N LEU A 174 -4.15 10.19 9.12
CA LEU A 174 -3.92 9.24 8.02
C LEU A 174 -4.90 8.04 8.06
N THR A 175 -5.71 7.93 9.12
CA THR A 175 -6.60 6.79 9.34
C THR A 175 -7.88 6.85 8.53
N GLU A 176 -8.14 7.93 7.78
CA GLU A 176 -9.35 8.07 6.95
C GLU A 176 -9.00 8.43 5.50
N PRO A 177 -9.84 8.03 4.51
CA PRO A 177 -9.68 8.46 3.14
C PRO A 177 -9.87 9.98 3.02
N MET A 178 -8.95 10.65 2.36
CA MET A 178 -9.05 12.07 2.06
C MET A 178 -9.34 12.28 0.59
N GLN A 179 -10.19 13.24 0.27
CA GLN A 179 -10.38 13.66 -1.11
C GLN A 179 -9.66 14.99 -1.35
N ASP A 180 -8.85 15.07 -2.40
CA ASP A 180 -8.23 16.33 -2.82
C ASP A 180 -9.18 17.20 -3.66
N GLU A 181 -8.71 18.40 -4.02
CA GLU A 181 -9.47 19.37 -4.81
C GLU A 181 -9.83 18.89 -6.23
N PHE A 182 -9.12 17.86 -6.73
CA PHE A 182 -9.36 17.25 -8.04
C PHE A 182 -10.28 16.02 -7.95
N GLY A 183 -10.83 15.73 -6.77
CA GLY A 183 -11.69 14.59 -6.54
C GLY A 183 -10.96 13.26 -6.42
N VAL A 184 -9.64 13.28 -6.14
CA VAL A 184 -8.83 12.08 -5.90
C VAL A 184 -8.96 11.64 -4.45
N TRP A 185 -9.33 10.39 -4.24
CA TRP A 185 -9.30 9.69 -2.97
C TRP A 185 -7.90 9.20 -2.66
N HIS A 186 -7.27 9.79 -1.65
CA HIS A 186 -6.02 9.37 -1.07
C HIS A 186 -6.30 8.47 0.12
N VAL A 187 -5.84 7.22 0.07
CA VAL A 187 -5.95 6.27 1.19
C VAL A 187 -4.55 5.96 1.69
N CYS A 188 -4.32 6.10 2.99
CA CYS A 188 -3.04 5.74 3.58
C CYS A 188 -2.84 4.23 3.53
N LEU A 189 -1.77 3.79 2.87
CA LEU A 189 -1.30 2.42 2.87
C LEU A 189 0.19 2.45 3.19
N SER A 190 0.59 1.78 4.26
CA SER A 190 2.01 1.64 4.62
C SER A 190 2.48 0.20 4.45
N MET A 191 3.66 0.06 3.84
CA MET A 191 4.43 -1.18 3.75
C MET A 191 5.45 -1.34 4.90
N HIS A 192 5.58 -0.32 5.76
CA HIS A 192 6.44 -0.31 6.93
C HIS A 192 5.61 -0.23 8.21
N SER A 193 6.16 -0.74 9.31
CA SER A 193 5.51 -0.68 10.62
C SER A 193 5.31 0.75 11.10
N SER A 194 4.14 1.05 11.67
CA SER A 194 3.96 2.25 12.49
C SER A 194 4.78 2.15 13.79
N ARG A 195 4.94 3.27 14.49
CA ARG A 195 5.58 3.26 15.80
C ARG A 195 4.89 2.31 16.78
N GLU A 196 3.56 2.32 16.81
CA GLU A 196 2.77 1.43 17.68
C GLU A 196 2.89 -0.05 17.29
N GLU A 197 3.17 -0.36 16.02
CA GLU A 197 3.44 -1.73 15.58
C GLU A 197 4.87 -2.20 15.93
N LEU A 198 5.78 -1.27 16.25
CA LEU A 198 7.16 -1.55 16.67
C LEU A 198 7.33 -1.66 18.20
N GLU A 199 6.47 -1.01 18.99
CA GLU A 199 6.45 -1.02 20.46
C GLU A 199 5.82 -2.29 21.06
#